data_AF-A0A2D0NGT7-F1
#
_entry.id   AF-A0A2D0NGT7-F1
#
_cell.length_a   1.000
_cell.length_b   1.000
_cell.length_c   1.000
_cell.angle_alpha   90.00
_cell.angle_beta   90.00
_cell.angle_gamma   90.00
#
_symmetry.space_group_name_H-M   'P 1'
#
loop_
_entity.id
_entity.type
_entity.pdbx_description
1 polymer ?
#
loop_
_entity_poly.entity_id
_entity_poly.type
_entity_poly.pdbx_seq_one_letter_code
_entity_poly.pdbx_strand_id
1 'polypeptide(L)'
;MPDRKKLKIGDKIRLLKVPEEDKVQREQEIAQGVEEPGWTADTIERIIAQDPVVEVYTIDDFERPWFTCDIMVNGELETHTLAINEDDSWEMV
;
A
#
# COMPACT_ATOMS: atom_id res chain seq x y z
N MET A 1 -4.54 11.15 -8.55
CA MET A 1 -4.83 9.73 -8.28
C MET A 1 -6.29 9.42 -8.59
N PRO A 2 -6.67 8.16 -8.84
CA PRO A 2 -8.08 7.75 -8.82
C PRO A 2 -8.73 8.08 -7.46
N ASP A 3 -10.05 8.27 -7.46
CA ASP A 3 -10.81 8.61 -6.25
C ASP A 3 -11.10 7.36 -5.42
N ARG A 4 -10.41 7.20 -4.27
CA ARG A 4 -10.58 6.06 -3.35
C ARG A 4 -12.01 5.87 -2.86
N LYS A 5 -12.84 6.93 -2.81
CA LYS A 5 -14.23 6.84 -2.32
C LYS A 5 -15.14 6.06 -3.28
N LYS A 6 -14.67 5.75 -4.48
CA LYS A 6 -15.40 4.92 -5.45
C LYS A 6 -15.23 3.43 -5.20
N LEU A 7 -14.23 3.03 -4.42
CA LEU A 7 -13.96 1.64 -4.09
C LEU A 7 -15.00 1.09 -3.12
N LYS A 8 -15.31 -0.19 -3.30
CA LYS A 8 -16.24 -0.96 -2.48
C LYS A 8 -15.55 -2.21 -1.98
N ILE A 9 -16.09 -2.76 -0.90
CA ILE A 9 -15.68 -4.08 -0.41
C ILE A 9 -15.92 -5.11 -1.52
N GLY A 10 -14.89 -5.91 -1.80
CA GLY A 10 -14.84 -6.90 -2.88
C GLY A 10 -14.28 -6.39 -4.20
N ASP A 11 -14.03 -5.07 -4.35
CA ASP A 11 -13.37 -4.55 -5.54
C ASP A 11 -11.91 -5.02 -5.58
N LYS A 12 -11.45 -5.39 -6.79
CA LYS A 12 -10.05 -5.71 -7.05
C LYS A 12 -9.39 -4.54 -7.75
N ILE A 13 -8.26 -4.14 -7.21
CA ILE A 13 -7.48 -3.05 -7.77
C ILE A 13 -6.05 -3.48 -8.01
N ARG A 14 -5.39 -2.89 -9.00
CA ARG A 14 -3.96 -3.01 -9.22
C ARG A 14 -3.24 -1.76 -8.71
N LEU A 15 -2.29 -1.92 -7.79
CA LEU A 15 -1.39 -0.87 -7.36
C LEU A 15 -0.38 -0.54 -8.46
N LEU A 16 -0.18 0.75 -8.72
CA LEU A 16 0.62 1.23 -9.86
C LEU A 16 1.97 1.81 -9.46
N LYS A 17 2.05 2.43 -8.28
CA LYS A 17 3.29 3.03 -7.75
C LYS A 17 3.17 3.28 -6.25
N VAL A 18 4.33 3.41 -5.61
CA VAL A 18 4.46 3.94 -4.25
C VAL A 18 3.95 5.40 -4.22
N PRO A 19 3.17 5.79 -3.21
CA PRO A 19 2.76 7.16 -2.99
C PRO A 19 3.98 8.08 -2.79
N GLU A 20 3.83 9.35 -3.15
CA GLU A 20 4.99 10.26 -3.07
C GLU A 20 5.28 10.65 -1.62
N GLU A 21 4.25 10.74 -0.77
CA GLU A 21 4.41 11.04 0.65
C GLU A 21 5.23 9.95 1.36
N ASP A 22 4.98 8.68 1.06
CA ASP A 22 5.76 7.55 1.61
C ASP A 22 7.24 7.60 1.21
N LYS A 23 7.55 8.07 -0.01
CA LYS A 23 8.96 8.24 -0.43
C LYS A 23 9.63 9.37 0.33
N VAL A 24 8.95 10.51 0.46
CA VAL A 24 9.45 11.66 1.21
C VAL A 24 9.62 11.30 2.68
N GLN A 25 8.68 10.55 3.26
CA GLN A 25 8.78 10.03 4.62
C GLN A 25 10.01 9.14 4.78
N ARG A 26 10.23 8.18 3.87
CA ARG A 26 11.44 7.34 3.87
C ARG A 26 12.72 8.18 3.88
N GLU A 27 12.82 9.20 3.03
CA GLU A 27 13.98 10.09 2.99
C GLU A 27 14.20 10.83 4.33
N GLN A 28 13.13 11.28 4.98
CA GLN A 28 13.19 11.94 6.28
C GLN A 28 13.61 10.98 7.39
N GLU A 29 13.08 9.75 7.41
CA GLU A 29 13.42 8.72 8.38
C GLU A 29 14.89 8.29 8.26
N ILE A 30 15.40 8.18 7.04
CA ILE A 30 16.84 7.98 6.76
C ILE A 30 17.64 9.14 7.36
N ALA A 31 17.24 10.39 7.11
CA ALA A 31 17.93 11.57 7.62
C ALA A 31 17.92 11.66 9.15
N GLN A 32 16.91 11.09 9.81
CA GLN A 32 16.75 11.07 11.26
C GLN A 32 17.42 9.85 11.92
N GLY A 33 17.90 8.88 11.14
CA GLY A 33 18.52 7.67 11.67
C GLY A 33 17.52 6.72 12.35
N VAL A 34 16.28 6.66 11.83
CA VAL A 34 15.29 5.66 12.26
C VAL A 34 15.81 4.26 11.96
N GLU A 35 15.53 3.30 12.84
CA GLU A 35 16.07 1.93 12.77
C GLU A 35 15.63 1.18 11.50
N GLU A 36 14.39 1.39 11.06
CA GLU A 36 13.80 0.77 9.86
C GLU A 36 13.07 1.83 9.02
N PRO A 37 13.80 2.69 8.30
CA PRO A 37 13.20 3.77 7.53
C PRO A 37 12.49 3.23 6.29
N GLY A 38 11.36 3.83 5.93
CA GLY A 38 10.64 3.54 4.70
C GLY A 38 9.88 2.23 4.69
N TRP A 39 9.59 1.64 5.85
CA TRP A 39 8.90 0.35 5.94
C TRP A 39 7.64 0.28 5.07
N THR A 40 6.80 1.34 5.07
CA THR A 40 5.60 1.41 4.22
C THR A 40 5.95 1.46 2.73
N ALA A 41 6.86 2.37 2.33
CA ALA A 41 7.28 2.52 0.94
C ALA A 41 7.84 1.21 0.39
N ASP A 42 8.73 0.57 1.14
CA ASP A 42 9.38 -0.69 0.77
C ASP A 42 8.37 -1.85 0.70
N THR A 43 7.37 -1.87 1.59
CA THR A 43 6.28 -2.85 1.54
C THR A 43 5.47 -2.69 0.26
N ILE A 44 5.08 -1.46 -0.10
CA ILE A 44 4.32 -1.19 -1.32
C ILE A 44 5.14 -1.55 -2.57
N GLU A 45 6.45 -1.25 -2.60
CA GLU A 45 7.35 -1.67 -3.69
C GLU A 45 7.36 -3.20 -3.86
N ARG A 46 7.39 -3.95 -2.76
CA ARG A 46 7.38 -5.42 -2.78
C ARG A 46 6.04 -5.99 -3.24
N ILE A 47 4.92 -5.40 -2.81
CA ILE A 47 3.59 -5.79 -3.30
C ILE A 47 3.54 -5.60 -4.82
N ILE A 48 3.92 -4.42 -5.31
CA ILE A 48 3.92 -4.11 -6.75
C ILE A 48 4.81 -5.08 -7.54
N ALA A 49 5.95 -5.48 -6.97
CA ALA A 49 6.89 -6.40 -7.62
C ALA A 49 6.42 -7.87 -7.68
N GLN A 50 5.55 -8.30 -6.77
CA GLN A 50 5.11 -9.70 -6.65
C GLN A 50 3.70 -9.92 -7.19
N ASP A 51 2.71 -9.25 -6.60
CA ASP A 51 1.33 -9.26 -7.05
C ASP A 51 0.72 -7.88 -6.76
N PRO A 52 0.60 -7.02 -7.78
CA PRO A 52 0.07 -5.69 -7.59
C PRO A 52 -1.46 -5.71 -7.41
N VAL A 53 -2.14 -6.83 -7.63
CA VAL A 53 -3.60 -6.91 -7.55
C VAL A 53 -4.05 -7.30 -6.15
N VAL A 54 -4.82 -6.43 -5.50
CA VAL A 54 -5.32 -6.62 -4.14
C VAL A 54 -6.84 -6.43 -4.08
N GLU A 55 -7.48 -7.09 -3.13
CA GLU A 55 -8.92 -7.00 -2.91
C GLU A 55 -9.22 -6.12 -1.68
N VAL A 56 -10.13 -5.17 -1.86
CA VAL A 56 -10.63 -4.33 -0.76
C VAL A 56 -11.50 -5.18 0.15
N TYR A 57 -11.07 -5.43 1.39
CA TYR A 57 -11.81 -6.28 2.33
C TYR A 57 -12.67 -5.48 3.32
N THR A 58 -12.34 -4.22 3.57
CA THR A 58 -13.14 -3.35 4.46
C THR A 58 -12.98 -1.88 4.08
N ILE A 59 -13.87 -1.05 4.60
CA ILE A 59 -13.79 0.41 4.55
C ILE A 59 -13.94 0.91 5.99
N ASP A 60 -13.00 1.72 6.47
CA ASP A 60 -13.03 2.22 7.85
C ASP A 60 -14.01 3.40 8.04
N ASP A 61 -14.17 3.84 9.29
CA ASP A 61 -15.04 4.97 9.67
C ASP A 61 -14.62 6.32 9.03
N PHE A 62 -13.43 6.39 8.42
CA PHE A 62 -12.89 7.54 7.70
C PHE A 62 -12.99 7.37 6.16
N GLU A 63 -13.84 6.44 5.72
CA GLU A 63 -14.04 6.10 4.31
C GLU A 63 -12.76 5.63 3.59
N ARG A 64 -11.74 5.14 4.32
CA ARG A 64 -10.54 4.56 3.69
C ARG A 64 -10.80 3.09 3.38
N PRO A 65 -10.67 2.68 2.12
CA PRO A 65 -10.68 1.27 1.77
C PRO A 65 -9.39 0.61 2.26
N TRP A 66 -9.47 -0.65 2.69
CA TRP A 66 -8.32 -1.42 3.15
C TRP A 66 -8.22 -2.73 2.39
N PHE A 67 -7.00 -3.16 2.12
CA PHE A 67 -6.70 -4.47 1.55
C PHE A 67 -5.75 -5.25 2.47
N THR A 68 -5.75 -6.57 2.33
CA THR A 68 -4.75 -7.45 2.95
C THR A 68 -4.11 -8.28 1.86
N CYS A 69 -2.79 -8.43 1.91
CA CYS A 69 -2.03 -9.22 0.95
C CYS A 69 -0.90 -9.97 1.64
N ASP A 70 -0.56 -11.13 1.09
CA ASP A 70 0.60 -11.90 1.50
C ASP A 70 1.73 -11.71 0.49
N ILE A 71 2.92 -11.34 0.95
CA ILE A 71 4.11 -11.16 0.11
C ILE A 71 5.28 -11.97 0.68
N MET A 72 6.16 -12.44 -0.19
CA MET A 72 7.39 -13.09 0.23
C MET A 72 8.45 -12.04 0.58
N VAL A 73 8.99 -12.11 1.79
CA VAL A 73 10.07 -11.27 2.30
C VAL A 73 11.16 -12.17 2.85
N ASN A 74 12.38 -12.09 2.29
CA ASN A 74 13.53 -12.89 2.73
C ASN A 74 13.28 -14.42 2.81
N GLY A 75 12.35 -14.93 2.00
CA GLY A 75 11.98 -16.36 1.99
C GLY A 75 10.88 -16.75 2.98
N GLU A 76 10.34 -15.79 3.74
CA GLU A 76 9.19 -15.95 4.63
C GLU A 76 7.96 -15.27 4.03
N LEU A 77 6.77 -15.82 4.32
CA LEU A 77 5.51 -15.20 3.92
C LEU A 77 5.09 -14.21 4.99
N GLU A 78 4.96 -12.94 4.62
CA GLU A 78 4.49 -11.86 5.50
C GLU A 78 3.11 -11.38 5.04
N THR A 79 2.19 -11.22 5.99
CA THR A 79 0.85 -10.66 5.75
C THR A 79 0.86 -9.17 6.10
N HIS A 80 0.46 -8.32 5.16
CA HIS A 80 0.34 -6.89 5.36
C HIS A 80 -1.10 -6.41 5.13
N THR A 81 -1.52 -5.48 5.97
CA THR A 81 -2.82 -4.82 5.87
C THR A 81 -2.59 -3.33 5.73
N LEU A 82 -2.99 -2.77 4.58
CA LEU A 82 -2.72 -1.38 4.22
C LEU A 82 -4.02 -0.66 3.84
N ALA A 83 -4.09 0.62 4.16
CA ALA A 83 -5.17 1.51 3.74
C ALA A 83 -4.86 2.09 2.36
N ILE A 84 -5.89 2.32 1.56
CA ILE A 84 -5.79 3.07 0.32
C ILE A 84 -5.99 4.56 0.63
N ASN A 85 -4.92 5.34 0.50
CA ASN A 85 -4.90 6.78 0.76
C ASN A 85 -5.23 7.62 -0.48
N GLU A 86 -5.28 8.94 -0.32
CA GLU A 86 -5.68 9.88 -1.39
C GLU A 86 -4.62 10.03 -2.48
N ASP A 87 -3.34 9.84 -2.12
CA ASP A 87 -2.19 9.87 -3.00
C ASP A 87 -1.76 8.46 -3.46
N ASP A 88 -2.58 7.44 -3.20
CA ASP A 88 -2.36 6.11 -3.76
C ASP A 88 -2.76 6.03 -5.23
N SER A 89 -1.95 5.32 -6.02
CA SER A 89 -2.18 5.16 -7.45
C SER A 89 -2.60 3.73 -7.77
N TRP A 90 -3.82 3.57 -8.28
CA TRP A 90 -4.39 2.26 -8.62
C TRP A 90 -5.27 2.29 -9.87
N GLU A 91 -5.61 1.11 -10.40
CA GLU A 91 -6.63 0.91 -11.43
C GLU A 91 -7.57 -0.25 -11.06
N MET A 92 -8.82 -0.21 -11.52
CA MET A 92 -9.74 -1.33 -11.38
C MET A 92 -9.30 -2.49 -12.27
N VAL A 93 -9.52 -3.73 -11.82
CA VAL A 93 -9.29 -4.96 -12.60
C VAL A 93 -10.58 -5.53 -13.16
#